data_AF-Q0GBL5-F1
#
_entry.id   AF-Q0GBL5-F1
#
_cell.length_a   1.000
_cell.length_b   1.000
_cell.length_c   1.000
_cell.angle_alpha   90.00
_cell.angle_beta   90.00
_cell.angle_gamma   90.00
#
_symmetry.space_group_name_H-M   'P 1'
#
loop_
_entity.id
_entity.type
_entity.pdbx_description
1 polymer ?
#
loop_
_entity_poly.entity_id
_entity_poly.type
_entity_poly.pdbx_seq_one_letter_code
_entity_poly.pdbx_strand_id
1 'polypeptide(L)' 'GATLKTSRLLLERAKELDLAIIGVSFHVGSGCTDPETFVQAISDARCVFDMGAELGFNMY' A
#
# COMPACT_ATOMS: atom_id res chain seq x y z
N GLY A 1 0.94 9.71 -3.63
CA GLY A 1 0.66 8.26 -3.74
C GLY A 1 1.81 7.59 -4.44
N ALA A 2 2.11 6.34 -4.09
CA ALA A 2 3.13 5.51 -4.74
C ALA A 2 2.43 4.44 -5.62
N THR A 3 3.05 4.05 -6.73
CA THR A 3 2.60 2.90 -7.52
C THR A 3 2.90 1.58 -6.78
N LEU A 4 2.22 0.48 -7.11
CA LEU A 4 2.51 -0.85 -6.52
C LEU A 4 4.00 -1.23 -6.60
N LYS A 5 4.64 -0.99 -7.75
CA LYS A 5 6.07 -1.25 -7.95
C LYS A 5 6.92 -0.41 -6.99
N THR A 6 6.61 0.89 -6.86
CA THR A 6 7.33 1.77 -5.94
C THR A 6 7.08 1.38 -4.48
N SER A 7 5.85 0.99 -4.12
CA SER A 7 5.50 0.53 -2.78
C SER A 7 6.35 -0.67 -2.35
N ARG A 8 6.59 -1.64 -3.25
CA ARG A 8 7.51 -2.76 -2.98
C ARG A 8 8.91 -2.27 -2.59
N LEU A 9 9.49 -1.38 -3.38
CA LEU A 9 10.83 -0.82 -3.12
C LEU A 9 10.87 -0.03 -1.80
N LEU A 10 9.79 0.67 -1.46
CA LEU A 10 9.69 1.40 -0.20
C LEU A 10 9.60 0.45 1.00
N LEU A 11 8.86 -0.65 0.89
CA LEU A 11 8.80 -1.69 1.93
C LEU A 11 10.16 -2.35 2.15
N GLU A 12 10.87 -2.70 1.06
CA GLU A 12 12.23 -3.25 1.13
C GLU A 12 13.18 -2.25 1.80
N ARG A 13 13.10 -0.97 1.42
CA ARG A 13 13.92 0.08 2.02
C ARG A 13 13.59 0.31 3.49
N ALA A 14 12.32 0.25 3.88
CA ALA A 14 11.91 0.34 5.29
C ALA A 14 12.49 -0.81 6.10
N LYS A 15 12.53 -2.03 5.54
CA LYS A 15 13.14 -3.20 6.17
C LYS A 15 14.63 -3.02 6.41
N GLU A 16 15.36 -2.50 5.41
CA GLU A 16 16.81 -2.20 5.53
C GLU A 16 17.11 -1.15 6.61
N LEU A 17 16.17 -0.24 6.85
CA LEU A 17 16.28 0.84 7.83
C LEU A 17 15.70 0.48 9.20
N ASP A 18 15.23 -0.76 9.40
CA ASP A 18 14.57 -1.24 10.61
C ASP A 18 13.35 -0.37 11.02
N LEU A 19 12.61 0.14 10.02
CA LEU A 19 11.40 0.93 10.22
C LEU A 19 10.16 0.04 10.18
N ALA A 20 9.25 0.22 11.13
CA ALA A 20 7.96 -0.46 11.13
C ALA A 20 6.98 0.22 10.16
N ILE A 21 6.45 -0.55 9.21
CA ILE A 21 5.29 -0.16 8.39
C ILE A 21 4.07 -0.92 8.88
N ILE A 22 3.01 -0.19 9.23
CA ILE A 22 1.80 -0.76 9.86
C ILE A 22 0.57 -0.77 8.96
N GLY A 23 0.58 -0.08 7.82
CA GLY A 23 -0.63 0.01 6.97
C GLY A 23 -0.43 0.82 5.70
N VAL A 24 -1.54 1.03 5.00
CA VAL A 24 -1.62 1.73 3.72
C VAL A 24 -2.73 2.77 3.79
N SER A 25 -2.56 3.89 3.08
CA SER A 25 -3.62 4.86 2.86
C SER A 25 -3.73 5.20 1.37
N PHE A 26 -4.93 5.56 0.94
CA PHE A 26 -5.21 6.02 -0.40
C PHE A 26 -6.22 7.17 -0.36
N HIS A 27 -6.24 7.95 -1.44
CA HIS A 27 -7.22 9.00 -1.64
C HIS A 27 -7.63 9.01 -3.11
N VAL A 28 -8.91 8.79 -3.39
CA VAL A 28 -9.44 8.70 -4.77
C VAL A 28 -9.70 10.07 -5.41
N GLY A 29 -9.66 11.16 -4.63
CA GLY A 29 -10.05 12.49 -5.07
C GLY A 29 -11.47 12.87 -4.66
N SER A 30 -11.67 14.10 -4.19
CA SER A 30 -12.97 14.60 -3.70
C SER A 30 -14.06 14.72 -4.77
N GLY A 31 -13.67 14.82 -6.04
CA GLY A 31 -14.59 14.89 -7.19
C GLY A 31 -14.77 13.57 -7.93
N CYS A 32 -14.35 12.43 -7.34
CA CYS A 32 -14.49 11.14 -7.99
C CYS A 32 -15.97 10.78 -8.16
N THR A 33 -16.40 10.53 -9.40
CA THR A 33 -17.77 10.13 -9.76
C THR A 33 -17.89 8.64 -10.04
N ASP A 34 -16.77 7.91 -10.01
CA ASP A 34 -16.70 6.49 -10.33
C ASP A 34 -16.39 5.65 -9.07
N PRO A 35 -17.37 4.94 -8.49
CA PRO A 35 -17.15 4.15 -7.28
C PRO A 35 -16.17 2.98 -7.47
N GLU A 36 -15.97 2.49 -8.70
CA GLU A 36 -15.01 1.41 -8.98
C GLU A 36 -13.57 1.83 -8.67
N THR A 37 -13.29 3.14 -8.63
CA THR A 37 -11.99 3.66 -8.21
C THR A 37 -11.67 3.30 -6.74
N PHE A 38 -12.67 3.25 -5.86
CA PHE A 38 -12.48 2.76 -4.49
C PHE A 38 -12.20 1.26 -4.46
N VAL A 39 -12.90 0.48 -5.28
CA VAL A 39 -12.70 -0.98 -5.38
C VAL A 39 -11.25 -1.27 -5.80
N GLN A 40 -10.75 -0.58 -6.83
CA GLN A 40 -9.37 -0.70 -7.26
C GLN A 40 -8.38 -0.27 -6.16
N ALA A 41 -8.64 0.84 -5.47
CA ALA A 41 -7.75 1.31 -4.41
C ALA A 41 -7.67 0.35 -3.21
N ILE A 42 -8.79 -0.28 -2.85
CA ILE A 42 -8.82 -1.32 -1.81
C ILE A 42 -8.06 -2.58 -2.28
N SER A 43 -8.25 -2.99 -3.54
CA SER A 43 -7.51 -4.12 -4.13
C SER A 43 -6.00 -3.86 -4.15
N ASP A 44 -5.58 -2.66 -4.55
CA ASP A 44 -4.19 -2.24 -4.56
C ASP A 44 -3.61 -2.20 -3.13
N ALA A 45 -4.38 -1.70 -2.16
CA ALA A 45 -3.97 -1.72 -0.75
C ALA A 45 -3.75 -3.16 -0.25
N ARG A 46 -4.66 -4.10 -0.55
CA ARG A 46 -4.49 -5.52 -0.21
C ARG A 46 -3.21 -6.10 -0.81
N CYS A 47 -2.91 -5.78 -2.06
CA CYS A 47 -1.67 -6.21 -2.71
C CYS A 47 -0.43 -5.69 -1.98
N VAL A 48 -0.45 -4.44 -1.50
CA VAL A 48 0.65 -3.89 -0.68
C VAL A 48 0.74 -4.56 0.68
N PHE A 49 -0.39 -4.93 1.30
CA PHE A 49 -0.40 -5.74 2.53
C PHE A 49 0.25 -7.12 2.30
N ASP A 50 -0.02 -7.77 1.16
CA ASP A 50 0.65 -9.03 0.79
C ASP A 50 2.15 -8.86 0.63
N MET A 51 2.59 -7.83 -0.10
CA MET A 51 4.01 -7.50 -0.22
C MET A 51 4.67 -7.22 1.15
N GLY A 52 3.94 -6.55 2.05
CA GLY A 52 4.39 -6.29 3.40
C GLY A 52 4.59 -7.59 4.20
N ALA A 53 3.63 -8.50 4.12
CA ALA A 53 3.68 -9.80 4.78
C ALA A 53 4.87 -10.65 4.28
N GLU A 54 5.16 -10.66 2.98
CA GLU A 54 6.33 -11.35 2.41
C GLU A 54 7.67 -10.84 2.99
N LEU A 55 7.73 -9.56 3.37
CA LEU A 55 8.91 -8.92 3.97
C LEU A 55 8.92 -8.99 5.51
N GLY A 56 7.90 -9.63 6.09
CA GLY A 56 7.73 -9.81 7.54
C GLY A 56 7.21 -8.58 8.27
N PHE A 57 6.48 -7.68 7.60
CA PHE A 57 5.74 -6.61 8.25
C PHE A 57 4.41 -7.13 8.80
N ASN A 58 4.06 -6.68 10.02
CA ASN A 58 2.76 -6.93 10.63
C ASN A 58 1.87 -5.71 10.46
N MET A 59 1.21 -5.61 9.30
CA MET A 59 0.27 -4.54 8.97
C MET A 59 -1.15 -4.89 9.48
N TYR A 60 -1.93 -3.89 9.90
CA TYR A 60 -3.28 -4.06 10.47
C TYR A 60 -4.23 -2.92 10.10
#